data_AF-A0A8T2MSU0-F1
#
_entry.id   AF-A0A8T2MSU0-F1
#
_cell.length_a   1.000
_cell.length_b   1.000
_cell.length_c   1.000
_cell.angle_alpha   90.00
_cell.angle_beta   90.00
_cell.angle_gamma   90.00
#
_symmetry.space_group_name_H-M   'P 1'
#
loop_
_entity.id
_entity.type
_entity.pdbx_description
1 polymer ?
#
loop_
_entity_poly.entity_id
_entity_poly.type
_entity_poly.pdbx_seq_one_letter_code
_entity_poly.pdbx_strand_id
1 'polypeptide(L)' 'MTAAKLVQFRDRIRTELDRAVDFWLKYSHDKDHGGFFTCIGKDGKVYDDLKYVWLQGRQVKTLLP' A
#
# COMPACT_ATOMS: atom_id res chain seq x y z
N MET A 1 -18.40 -0.74 24.36
CA MET A 1 -16.99 -1.00 24.01
C MET A 1 -16.12 -0.57 25.19
N THR A 2 -15.11 -1.34 25.58
CA THR A 2 -14.19 -0.98 26.67
C THR A 2 -12.93 -0.32 26.12
N ALA A 3 -12.26 0.49 26.94
CA ALA A 3 -10.98 1.12 26.55
C ALA A 3 -9.94 0.07 26.12
N ALA A 4 -9.89 -1.09 26.80
CA ALA A 4 -9.00 -2.19 26.43
C ALA A 4 -9.27 -2.74 25.01
N LYS A 5 -10.54 -2.85 24.60
CA LYS A 5 -10.90 -3.29 23.24
C LYS A 5 -10.48 -2.26 22.18
N LEU A 6 -10.58 -0.96 22.48
CA LEU A 6 -10.14 0.10 21.56
C LEU A 6 -8.63 0.07 21.35
N VAL A 7 -7.86 -0.14 22.42
CA VAL A 7 -6.39 -0.31 22.35
C VAL A 7 -6.03 -1.50 21.49
N GLN A 8 -6.68 -2.65 21.70
CA GLN A 8 -6.47 -3.85 20.90
C GLN A 8 -6.74 -3.61 19.40
N PHE A 9 -7.83 -2.92 19.06
CA PHE A 9 -8.13 -2.59 17.67
C PHE A 9 -7.12 -1.64 17.05
N ARG A 10 -6.70 -0.61 17.78
CA ARG A 10 -5.65 0.33 17.34
C ARG A 10 -4.35 -0.41 17.01
N ASP A 11 -3.92 -1.31 17.88
CA ASP A 11 -2.64 -2.01 17.71
C ASP A 11 -2.68 -2.99 16.53
N ARG A 12 -3.84 -3.64 16.33
CA ARG A 12 -4.09 -4.45 15.12
C ARG A 12 -4.05 -3.60 13.85
N ILE A 13 -4.73 -2.45 13.84
CA ILE A 13 -4.75 -1.55 12.67
C ILE A 13 -3.33 -1.07 12.33
N ARG A 14 -2.52 -0.70 13.33
CA ARG A 14 -1.12 -0.33 13.12
C ARG A 14 -0.33 -1.47 12.46
N THR A 15 -0.43 -2.67 13.01
CA THR A 15 0.28 -3.85 12.47
C THR A 15 -0.10 -4.14 11.03
N GLU A 16 -1.40 -4.08 10.69
CA GLU A 16 -1.84 -4.33 9.31
C GLU A 16 -1.48 -3.17 8.37
N LEU A 17 -1.46 -1.93 8.87
CA LEU A 17 -1.01 -0.78 8.09
C LEU A 17 0.47 -0.91 7.71
N ASP A 18 1.33 -1.29 8.66
CA ASP A 18 2.75 -1.49 8.40
C ASP A 18 2.97 -2.55 7.32
N ARG A 19 2.27 -3.70 7.43
CA ARG A 19 2.30 -4.76 6.41
C ARG A 19 1.82 -4.29 5.03
N ALA A 20 0.76 -3.49 4.99
CA ALA A 20 0.23 -2.97 3.74
C ALA A 20 1.21 -1.99 3.08
N VAL A 21 1.78 -1.07 3.87
CA VAL A 21 2.79 -0.11 3.39
C VAL A 21 4.02 -0.84 2.85
N ASP A 22 4.54 -1.82 3.59
CA ASP A 22 5.69 -2.63 3.17
C ASP A 22 5.44 -3.34 1.83
N PHE A 23 4.23 -3.88 1.62
CA PHE A 23 3.87 -4.50 0.35
C PHE A 23 3.95 -3.51 -0.82
N TRP A 24 3.33 -2.33 -0.68
CA TRP A 24 3.32 -1.33 -1.74
C TRP A 24 4.73 -0.77 -2.00
N LEU A 25 5.50 -0.47 -0.96
CA LEU A 25 6.89 -0.02 -1.11
C LEU A 25 7.77 -1.05 -1.83
N LYS A 26 7.53 -2.34 -1.60
CA LYS A 26 8.33 -3.41 -2.19
C LYS A 26 8.00 -3.70 -3.67
N TYR A 27 6.72 -3.76 -4.03
CA TYR A 27 6.31 -4.32 -5.32
C TYR A 27 5.78 -3.29 -6.33
N SER A 28 5.35 -2.11 -5.88
CA SER A 28 4.64 -1.20 -6.78
C SER A 28 5.55 -0.24 -7.54
N HIS A 29 6.73 0.10 -7.03
CA HIS A 29 7.53 1.15 -7.63
C HIS A 29 8.10 0.71 -8.99
N ASP A 30 7.72 1.43 -10.05
CA ASP A 30 8.30 1.25 -11.38
C ASP A 30 9.60 2.06 -11.45
N LYS A 31 10.74 1.36 -11.43
CA LYS A 31 12.07 1.97 -11.42
C LYS A 31 12.52 2.43 -12.80
N ASP A 32 11.91 1.93 -13.87
CA ASP A 32 12.35 2.17 -15.24
C ASP A 32 11.62 3.37 -15.85
N HIS A 33 10.31 3.51 -15.60
CA HIS A 33 9.48 4.58 -16.17
C HIS A 33 8.91 5.54 -15.12
N GLY A 34 9.13 5.25 -13.83
CA GLY A 34 8.52 6.00 -12.73
C GLY A 34 7.05 5.68 -12.50
N GLY A 35 6.54 6.19 -11.37
CA GLY A 35 5.20 5.89 -10.88
C GLY A 35 5.09 4.49 -10.28
N PHE A 36 3.87 3.96 -10.26
CA PHE A 36 3.53 2.76 -9.52
C PHE A 36 2.68 1.78 -10.34
N PHE A 37 3.00 0.48 -10.26
CA PHE A 37 2.09 -0.59 -10.67
C PHE A 37 0.99 -0.77 -9.63
N THR A 38 -0.25 -0.89 -10.09
CA THR A 38 -1.43 -1.07 -9.21
C THR A 38 -2.09 -2.42 -9.37
N CYS A 39 -1.83 -3.10 -10.49
CA CYS A 39 -2.32 -4.44 -10.79
C CYS A 39 -1.29 -5.48 -10.37
N ILE A 40 -1.19 -5.69 -9.05
CA ILE A 40 -0.23 -6.58 -8.41
C ILE A 40 -0.97 -7.76 -7.77
N GLY A 41 -0.54 -8.97 -8.07
CA GLY A 41 -1.03 -10.20 -7.44
C GLY A 41 -0.63 -10.30 -5.96
N LYS A 42 -1.25 -11.24 -5.24
CA LYS A 42 -0.91 -11.49 -3.82
C LYS A 42 0.54 -11.93 -3.61
N ASP A 43 1.17 -12.48 -4.65
CA ASP A 43 2.57 -12.90 -4.68
C ASP A 43 3.54 -11.75 -5.02
N GLY A 44 3.01 -10.54 -5.26
CA GLY A 44 3.81 -9.37 -5.63
C GLY A 44 4.11 -9.27 -7.12
N LYS A 45 3.58 -10.15 -7.97
CA LYS A 45 3.79 -10.08 -9.43
C LYS A 45 2.83 -9.08 -10.06
N VAL A 46 3.38 -8.21 -10.90
CA VAL A 46 2.61 -7.32 -11.77
C VAL A 46 1.98 -8.15 -12.88
N TYR A 47 0.67 -8.05 -13.07
CA TYR A 47 -0.06 -8.75 -14.14
C TYR A 47 -0.65 -7.80 -15.19
N ASP A 48 -0.57 -6.49 -14.98
CA ASP A 48 -0.93 -5.42 -15.92
C ASP A 48 -0.08 -4.18 -15.59
N ASP A 49 0.54 -3.59 -16.61
CA ASP A 49 1.48 -2.47 -16.50
C ASP A 49 0.83 -1.09 -16.71
N LEU A 50 -0.47 -1.04 -17.00
CA LEU A 50 -1.20 0.21 -17.18
C LEU A 50 -1.18 1.07 -15.91
N LYS A 51 -0.93 2.37 -16.10
CA LYS A 51 -0.82 3.35 -15.02
C LYS A 51 -2.11 4.15 -14.89
N TYR A 52 -2.95 3.74 -13.94
CA TYR A 52 -4.18 4.47 -13.62
C TYR A 52 -3.86 5.76 -12.86
N VAL A 53 -4.02 6.91 -13.53
CA VAL A 53 -3.63 8.25 -13.04
C VAL A 53 -4.17 8.55 -11.63
N TRP A 54 -5.43 8.21 -11.36
CA TRP A 54 -6.02 8.42 -10.04
C TRP A 54 -5.26 7.68 -8.94
N LEU A 55 -4.87 6.43 -9.19
CA LEU A 55 -4.17 5.61 -8.21
C LEU A 55 -2.73 6.07 -8.02
N GLN A 56 -2.08 6.59 -9.06
CA GLN A 56 -0.78 7.25 -8.95
C GLN A 56 -0.84 8.39 -7.91
N GLY A 57 -1.79 9.32 -8.08
CA GLY A 57 -1.93 10.47 -7.19
C GLY A 57 -2.25 10.07 -5.75
N ARG A 58 -3.07 9.04 -5.54
CA ARG A 58 -3.37 8.53 -4.20
C ARG A 58 -2.15 7.90 -3.53
N GLN A 59 -1.34 7.18 -4.29
CA GLN A 59 -0.16 6.51 -3.75
C GLN A 59 0.95 7.51 -3.39
N VAL A 60 1.17 8.52 -4.24
CA VAL A 60 2.03 9.68 -3.92
C VAL A 60 1.60 10.30 -2.59
N LYS A 61 0.31 10.61 -2.44
CA LYS A 61 -0.22 11.22 -1.20
C LYS A 61 -0.07 10.33 0.04
N THR A 62 -0.09 9.01 -0.13
CA THR A 62 -0.12 8.06 1.00
C THR A 62 1.28 7.67 1.47
N LEU A 63 2.23 7.50 0.54
CA LEU A 63 3.55 6.94 0.84
C LEU A 63 4.66 7.98 0.94
N LEU A 64 4.44 9.20 0.45
CA LEU A 64 5.42 10.28 0.59
C LEU A 64 5.13 11.09 1.86
N PRO A 65 6.18 11.47 2.62
CA PRO A 65 6.07 12.35 3.77
C PRO A 65 5.65 13.78 3.39
#